data_AF-A0A378MZL0-F1
#
_entry.id   AF-A0A378MZL0-F1
#
_cell.length_a   1.000
_cell.length_b   1.000
_cell.length_c   1.000
_cell.angle_alpha   90.00
_cell.angle_beta   90.00
_cell.angle_gamma   90.00
#
_symmetry.space_group_name_H-M   'P 1'
#
loop_
_entity.id
_entity.type
_entity.pdbx_description
1 polymer ?
#
loop_
_entity_poly.entity_id
_entity_poly.type
_entity_poly.pdbx_seq_one_letter_code
_entity_poly.pdbx_strand_id
1 'polypeptide(L)'
;MLNVTKLPPIFAQQEEGAQVLISSSIGSEGRNFQFAKDLVLFNLPDNPDLLEQSIGRLDRIGQKNDIQIYVPCFNLSAQQMLAEWYHKGLNAFEETCPMGTAIFRELGEELQQFLQKPELSAQFDDFVAKTYKRQQYLKAELEKGQDRLLELNSNGGEAAQQLANDIAKEDNNPQLVNFALSLFDVIGVEQEDLGEQSIVISPTGHMLVPDFPGLSEDGTTITFNRELALMREEVEFLTWDHPMIRNGIDLITSGDIGKSAISLLVNNKLPAGTLLLEALYVVEAQAPKGLNLTRFLPPTPIRVLVDNKGNNIAPQVSFAGLERQLKPVNKQMANKIAKMARADIEKLIKASEKAVEPQVQQVIETAKFEANSKLKAELHRLESLKMVNKNIRADEVEALEQQLNASLAQLETANYRLDSLRVIVSNKA
;
A
#
# COMPACT_ATOMS: atom_id res chain seq x y z
N MET A 1 8.42 2.76 34.31
CA MET A 1 8.02 2.00 33.10
C MET A 1 7.96 3.00 31.95
N LEU A 2 9.05 3.12 31.18
CA LEU A 2 9.01 3.83 29.91
C LEU A 2 8.34 2.89 28.90
N ASN A 3 7.24 3.33 28.30
CA ASN A 3 6.49 2.54 27.32
C ASN A 3 7.41 2.14 26.17
N VAL A 4 7.50 0.83 25.92
CA VAL A 4 8.35 0.22 24.89
C VAL A 4 8.00 0.76 23.49
N THR A 5 6.81 1.31 23.28
CA THR A 5 6.33 1.98 22.06
C THR A 5 6.96 3.34 21.75
N LYS A 6 7.53 4.08 22.72
CA LYS A 6 8.09 5.43 22.46
C LYS A 6 9.59 5.47 22.13
N LEU A 7 10.30 4.34 22.22
CA LEU A 7 11.76 4.28 22.07
C LEU A 7 12.26 4.13 20.62
N PRO A 8 11.63 3.29 19.75
CA PRO A 8 12.04 3.19 18.34
C PRO A 8 12.03 4.52 17.56
N PRO A 9 11.04 5.42 17.76
CA PRO A 9 10.96 6.67 16.99
C PRO A 9 12.10 7.64 17.29
N ILE A 10 12.48 7.73 18.58
CA ILE A 10 13.62 8.53 19.03
C ILE A 10 14.92 7.92 18.53
N PHE A 11 15.04 6.59 18.46
CA PHE A 11 16.24 5.91 17.94
C PHE A 11 16.37 6.03 16.40
N ALA A 12 15.27 6.20 15.68
CA ALA A 12 15.27 6.36 14.22
C ALA A 12 15.53 7.81 13.74
N GLN A 13 15.60 8.80 14.63
CA GLN A 13 15.92 10.20 14.28
C GLN A 13 17.42 10.37 13.99
N GLN A 14 17.76 11.02 12.86
CA GLN A 14 19.15 11.11 12.39
C GLN A 14 20.01 12.17 13.12
N GLU A 15 19.44 13.30 13.57
CA GLU A 15 20.23 14.41 14.12
C GLU A 15 20.10 14.57 15.65
N GLU A 16 18.93 14.30 16.25
CA GLU A 16 18.68 14.45 17.70
C GLU A 16 18.19 13.16 18.39
N GLY A 17 18.33 12.02 17.70
CA GLY A 17 17.85 10.73 18.17
C GLY A 17 18.70 10.08 19.26
N ALA A 18 18.17 8.99 19.83
CA ALA A 18 18.95 8.14 20.71
C ALA A 18 20.08 7.47 19.92
N GLN A 19 21.29 7.43 20.47
CA GLN A 19 22.44 6.76 19.82
C GLN A 19 22.53 5.27 20.17
N VAL A 20 21.86 4.84 21.25
CA VAL A 20 21.91 3.46 21.74
C VAL A 20 20.50 3.03 22.12
N LEU A 21 20.08 1.88 21.58
CA LEU A 21 18.88 1.18 22.00
C LEU A 21 19.25 -0.05 22.81
N ILE A 22 18.88 -0.06 24.09
CA ILE A 22 19.06 -1.23 24.95
C ILE A 22 17.76 -2.04 24.92
N SER A 23 17.85 -3.27 24.40
CA SER A 23 16.73 -4.21 24.39
C SER A 23 17.04 -5.44 25.24
N SER A 24 16.02 -5.93 25.94
CA SER A 24 16.03 -7.30 26.47
C SER A 24 15.40 -8.25 25.45
N SER A 25 15.61 -9.55 25.61
CA SER A 25 15.09 -10.60 24.73
C SER A 25 13.57 -10.62 24.58
N ILE A 26 12.82 -10.03 25.52
CA ILE A 26 11.35 -9.94 25.50
C ILE A 26 10.86 -8.66 24.78
N GLY A 27 11.70 -7.63 24.66
CA GLY A 27 11.32 -6.30 24.14
C GLY A 27 11.57 -6.07 22.64
N SER A 28 12.18 -7.04 21.95
CA SER A 28 12.62 -6.92 20.55
C SER A 28 11.78 -7.72 19.55
N GLU A 29 10.73 -8.42 20.00
CA GLU A 29 9.88 -9.19 19.09
C GLU A 29 9.10 -8.27 18.14
N GLY A 30 8.98 -8.68 16.87
CA GLY A 30 8.23 -7.95 15.83
C GLY A 30 8.95 -6.75 15.17
N ARG A 31 9.95 -6.13 15.81
CA ARG A 31 10.49 -4.83 15.36
C ARG A 31 11.49 -4.92 14.22
N ASN A 32 11.52 -3.87 13.39
CA ASN A 32 12.44 -3.72 12.27
C ASN A 32 13.52 -2.66 12.57
N PHE A 33 14.80 -3.05 12.61
CA PHE A 33 15.92 -2.15 12.89
C PHE A 33 16.84 -1.97 11.68
N GLN A 34 16.27 -1.95 10.47
CA GLN A 34 16.99 -1.78 9.20
C GLN A 34 17.79 -0.47 9.08
N PHE A 35 17.58 0.50 9.98
CA PHE A 35 18.39 1.72 10.05
C PHE A 35 19.66 1.56 10.89
N ALA A 36 19.73 0.55 11.77
CA ALA A 36 20.89 0.25 12.58
C ALA A 36 21.82 -0.72 11.83
N LYS A 37 23.14 -0.50 11.97
CA LYS A 37 24.18 -1.36 11.37
C LYS A 37 25.10 -1.99 12.40
N ASP A 38 25.13 -1.45 13.62
CA ASP A 38 26.01 -1.93 14.69
C ASP A 38 25.17 -2.68 15.74
N LEU A 39 25.49 -3.95 15.97
CA LEU A 39 24.83 -4.81 16.96
C LEU A 39 25.81 -5.16 18.07
N VAL A 40 25.50 -4.77 19.31
CA VAL A 40 26.29 -5.16 20.48
C VAL A 40 25.55 -6.26 21.25
N LEU A 41 26.09 -7.47 21.23
CA LEU A 41 25.57 -8.61 21.98
C LEU A 41 26.24 -8.65 23.36
N PHE A 42 25.62 -7.95 24.33
CA PHE A 42 26.16 -7.87 25.70
C PHE A 42 26.19 -9.24 26.41
N ASN A 43 25.27 -10.14 26.05
CA ASN A 43 25.29 -11.55 26.42
C ASN A 43 24.86 -12.37 25.20
N LEU A 44 25.52 -13.51 25.00
CA LEU A 44 25.13 -14.50 24.01
C LEU A 44 24.09 -15.45 24.60
N PRO A 45 23.00 -15.76 23.87
CA PRO A 45 22.03 -16.75 24.28
C PRO A 45 22.60 -18.17 24.16
N ASP A 46 22.15 -19.08 25.02
CA ASP A 46 22.59 -20.47 24.98
C ASP A 46 22.10 -21.23 23.72
N ASN A 47 20.94 -20.82 23.18
CA ASN A 47 20.33 -21.45 22.00
C ASN A 47 20.68 -20.65 20.73
N PRO A 48 21.27 -21.29 19.69
CA PRO A 48 21.57 -20.64 18.42
C PRO A 48 20.38 -19.96 17.73
N ASP A 49 19.16 -20.50 17.85
CA ASP A 49 17.98 -19.87 17.23
C ASP A 49 17.71 -18.48 17.80
N LEU A 50 17.99 -18.25 19.09
CA LEU A 50 17.81 -16.94 19.71
C LEU A 50 18.88 -15.95 19.24
N LEU A 51 20.09 -16.43 18.94
CA LEU A 51 21.14 -15.61 18.35
C LEU A 51 20.74 -15.19 16.92
N GLU A 52 20.32 -16.14 16.09
CA GLU A 52 19.85 -15.90 14.73
C GLU A 52 18.67 -14.92 14.72
N GLN A 53 17.68 -15.10 15.61
CA GLN A 53 16.56 -14.17 15.74
C GLN A 53 16.97 -12.75 16.15
N SER A 54 18.07 -12.61 16.91
CA SER A 54 18.59 -11.31 17.33
C SER A 54 19.29 -10.60 16.17
N ILE A 55 20.11 -11.34 15.41
CA ILE A 55 20.80 -10.81 14.22
C ILE A 55 19.79 -10.47 13.13
N GLY A 56 18.80 -11.34 12.87
CA GLY A 56 17.74 -11.15 11.87
C GLY A 56 16.77 -10.00 12.13
N ARG A 57 16.95 -9.22 13.19
CA ARG A 57 16.28 -7.91 13.38
C ARG A 57 16.94 -6.80 12.57
N LEU A 58 18.24 -6.93 12.32
CA LEU A 58 19.03 -6.02 11.49
C LEU A 58 19.31 -6.65 10.12
N ASP A 59 19.60 -7.96 10.08
CA ASP A 59 19.91 -8.71 8.86
C ASP A 59 18.65 -9.06 8.09
N ARG A 60 18.17 -8.06 7.33
CA ARG A 60 16.98 -8.15 6.50
C ARG A 60 17.22 -7.49 5.16
N ILE A 61 16.57 -8.01 4.13
CA ILE A 61 16.50 -7.39 2.81
C ILE A 61 16.01 -5.94 2.96
N GLY A 62 16.78 -4.98 2.43
CA GLY A 62 16.53 -3.55 2.58
C GLY A 62 17.52 -2.81 3.48
N GLN A 63 18.37 -3.53 4.22
CA GLN A 63 19.50 -2.95 4.95
C GLN A 63 20.50 -2.29 3.97
N LYS A 64 20.98 -1.08 4.31
CA LYS A 64 21.84 -0.26 3.43
C LYS A 64 23.34 -0.49 3.67
N ASN A 65 23.72 -1.07 4.80
CA ASN A 65 25.12 -1.29 5.19
C ASN A 65 25.36 -2.71 5.71
N ASP A 66 26.59 -3.19 5.58
CA ASP A 66 27.01 -4.43 6.23
C ASP A 66 26.90 -4.31 7.76
N ILE A 67 26.36 -5.33 8.41
CA ILE A 67 26.13 -5.35 9.85
C ILE A 67 27.44 -5.67 10.57
N GLN A 68 27.78 -4.83 11.55
CA GLN A 68 28.93 -5.03 12.42
C GLN A 68 28.46 -5.59 13.76
N ILE A 69 28.87 -6.82 14.08
CA ILE A 69 28.50 -7.49 15.32
C ILE A 69 29.67 -7.40 16.31
N TYR A 70 29.40 -6.81 17.47
CA TYR A 70 30.34 -6.68 18.56
C TYR A 70 29.90 -7.58 19.72
N VAL A 71 30.78 -8.49 20.12
CA VAL A 71 30.52 -9.45 21.20
C VAL A 71 31.54 -9.25 22.33
N PRO A 72 31.34 -8.24 23.21
CA PRO A 72 32.21 -8.05 24.36
C PRO A 72 32.06 -9.22 25.34
N CYS A 73 33.13 -9.94 25.62
CA CYS A 73 33.15 -11.02 26.61
C CYS A 73 34.34 -10.89 27.56
N PHE A 74 34.17 -11.38 28.80
CA PHE A 74 35.26 -11.45 29.76
C PHE A 74 36.17 -12.64 29.46
N ASN A 75 37.47 -12.45 29.62
CA ASN A 75 38.45 -13.53 29.47
C ASN A 75 38.16 -14.67 30.46
N LEU A 76 38.33 -15.91 30.00
CA LEU A 76 38.12 -17.15 30.76
C LEU A 76 36.69 -17.28 31.32
N SER A 77 35.70 -16.89 30.53
CA SER A 77 34.27 -17.00 30.89
C SER A 77 33.52 -17.98 29.99
N ALA A 78 32.38 -18.47 30.46
CA ALA A 78 31.46 -19.28 29.66
C ALA A 78 31.04 -18.55 28.37
N GLN A 79 30.88 -17.22 28.44
CA GLN A 79 30.54 -16.38 27.29
C GLN A 79 31.66 -16.35 26.24
N GLN A 80 32.93 -16.38 26.64
CA GLN A 80 34.05 -16.50 25.68
C GLN A 80 34.01 -17.84 24.95
N MET A 81 33.78 -18.95 25.65
CA MET A 81 33.66 -20.26 25.02
C MET A 81 32.46 -20.36 24.09
N LEU A 82 31.32 -19.79 24.50
CA LEU A 82 30.13 -19.74 23.69
C LEU A 82 30.35 -18.90 22.41
N ALA A 83 31.06 -17.76 22.52
CA ALA A 83 31.45 -16.96 21.37
C ALA A 83 32.35 -17.73 20.39
N GLU A 84 33.36 -18.43 20.92
CA GLU A 84 34.27 -19.27 20.13
C GLU A 84 33.52 -20.41 19.41
N TRP A 85 32.58 -21.06 20.09
CA TRP A 85 31.75 -22.12 19.50
C TRP A 85 30.81 -21.58 18.41
N TYR A 86 30.14 -20.44 18.65
CA TYR A 86 29.30 -19.80 17.65
C TYR A 86 30.08 -19.36 16.42
N HIS A 87 31.26 -18.78 16.60
CA HIS A 87 32.07 -18.27 15.50
C HIS A 87 32.78 -19.40 14.73
N LYS A 88 33.59 -20.21 15.40
CA LYS A 88 34.43 -21.24 14.75
C LYS A 88 33.70 -22.56 14.51
N GLY A 89 32.72 -22.89 15.36
CA GLY A 89 31.96 -24.13 15.27
C GLY A 89 30.77 -24.02 14.32
N LEU A 90 29.92 -23.02 14.52
CA LEU A 90 28.68 -22.83 13.75
C LEU A 90 28.78 -21.80 12.62
N ASN A 91 29.75 -20.89 12.68
CA ASN A 91 29.82 -19.66 11.88
C ASN A 91 28.55 -18.79 11.92
N ALA A 92 27.87 -18.76 13.06
CA ALA A 92 26.54 -18.16 13.23
C ALA A 92 26.54 -16.61 13.35
N PHE A 93 27.70 -15.96 13.31
CA PHE A 93 27.79 -14.49 13.28
C PHE A 93 27.91 -13.94 11.86
N GLU A 94 28.58 -14.66 10.97
CA GLU A 94 28.87 -14.18 9.60
C GLU A 94 27.95 -14.81 8.56
N GLU A 95 27.40 -15.99 8.85
CA GLU A 95 26.48 -16.70 7.96
C GLU A 95 25.20 -17.08 8.70
N THR A 96 24.09 -17.09 7.97
CA THR A 96 22.83 -17.65 8.45
C THR A 96 22.98 -19.14 8.68
N CYS A 97 22.61 -19.61 9.88
CA CYS A 97 22.84 -21.01 10.28
C CYS A 97 21.51 -21.75 10.57
N PRO A 98 20.78 -22.18 9.52
CA PRO A 98 19.48 -22.85 9.69
C PRO A 98 19.58 -24.21 10.40
N MET A 99 20.80 -24.76 10.52
CA MET A 99 21.08 -26.03 11.18
C MET A 99 21.49 -25.87 12.65
N GLY A 100 21.55 -24.64 13.16
CA GLY A 100 21.98 -24.34 14.53
C GLY A 100 21.22 -25.14 15.58
N THR A 101 19.88 -25.18 15.50
CA THR A 101 19.05 -25.97 16.42
C THR A 101 19.28 -27.49 16.31
N ALA A 102 19.50 -28.02 15.11
CA ALA A 102 19.77 -29.44 14.94
C ALA A 102 21.09 -29.83 15.61
N ILE A 103 22.14 -29.02 15.39
CA ILE A 103 23.46 -29.23 15.98
C ILE A 103 23.43 -29.02 17.49
N PHE A 104 22.69 -28.01 17.98
CA PHE A 104 22.52 -27.77 19.41
C PHE A 104 21.77 -28.91 20.11
N ARG A 105 20.79 -29.53 19.45
CA ARG A 105 20.13 -30.74 19.99
C ARG A 105 21.09 -31.92 20.12
N GLU A 106 22.03 -32.07 19.18
CA GLU A 106 23.00 -33.17 19.17
C GLU A 106 24.18 -32.94 20.13
N LEU A 107 24.71 -31.71 20.20
CA LEU A 107 25.96 -31.37 20.88
C LEU A 107 25.78 -30.42 22.07
N GLY A 108 24.56 -29.98 22.36
CA GLY A 108 24.27 -28.99 23.40
C GLY A 108 24.61 -29.47 24.81
N GLU A 109 24.38 -30.74 25.14
CA GLU A 109 24.77 -31.29 26.44
C GLU A 109 26.30 -31.29 26.63
N GLU A 110 27.05 -31.62 25.58
CA GLU A 110 28.52 -31.59 25.58
C GLU A 110 29.03 -30.14 25.70
N LEU A 111 28.42 -29.19 24.99
CA LEU A 111 28.68 -27.76 25.13
C LEU A 111 28.47 -27.29 26.57
N GLN A 112 27.36 -27.67 27.22
CA GLN A 112 27.05 -27.27 28.60
C GLN A 112 28.12 -27.71 29.60
N GLN A 113 28.77 -28.87 29.39
CA GLN A 113 29.88 -29.31 30.25
C GLN A 113 31.08 -28.37 30.18
N PHE A 114 31.41 -27.89 28.98
CA PHE A 114 32.46 -26.88 28.78
C PHE A 114 32.07 -25.52 29.37
N LEU A 115 30.80 -25.11 29.26
CA LEU A 115 30.32 -23.84 29.82
C LEU A 115 30.33 -23.83 31.36
N GLN A 116 30.11 -24.96 32.02
CA GLN A 116 30.16 -25.07 33.49
C GLN A 116 31.58 -24.97 34.06
N LYS A 117 32.60 -25.35 33.28
CA LYS A 117 34.01 -25.28 33.66
C LYS A 117 34.82 -24.61 32.55
N PRO A 118 34.80 -23.26 32.50
CA PRO A 118 35.38 -22.55 31.38
C PRO A 118 36.90 -22.71 31.30
N GLU A 119 37.38 -23.46 30.31
CA GLU A 119 38.81 -23.64 30.06
C GLU A 119 39.04 -23.81 28.55
N LEU A 120 39.82 -22.90 27.97
CA LEU A 120 40.30 -23.03 26.59
C LEU A 120 41.37 -24.12 26.58
N SER A 121 40.95 -25.32 26.22
CA SER A 121 41.78 -26.53 26.20
C SER A 121 41.77 -27.15 24.81
N ALA A 122 42.75 -28.00 24.52
CA ALA A 122 42.78 -28.78 23.28
C ALA A 122 41.50 -29.63 23.10
N GLN A 123 40.86 -30.07 24.19
CA GLN A 123 39.59 -30.79 24.14
C GLN A 123 38.44 -29.92 23.64
N PHE A 124 38.43 -28.64 24.02
CA PHE A 124 37.44 -27.68 23.52
C PHE A 124 37.69 -27.36 22.04
N ASP A 125 38.95 -27.19 21.62
CA ASP A 125 39.29 -26.98 20.21
C ASP A 125 38.86 -28.19 19.34
N ASP A 126 39.06 -29.41 19.83
CA ASP A 126 38.58 -30.64 19.17
C ASP A 126 37.04 -30.67 19.08
N PHE A 127 36.34 -30.23 20.12
CA PHE A 127 34.87 -30.12 20.12
C PHE A 127 34.35 -29.07 19.13
N VAL A 128 35.00 -27.92 19.03
CA VAL A 128 34.69 -26.89 18.04
C VAL A 128 34.92 -27.42 16.63
N ALA A 129 36.05 -28.09 16.38
CA ALA A 129 36.35 -28.70 15.08
C ALA A 129 35.36 -29.82 14.71
N LYS A 130 34.90 -30.61 15.70
CA LYS A 130 33.83 -31.60 15.53
C LYS A 130 32.51 -30.93 15.14
N THR A 131 32.14 -29.85 15.83
CA THR A 131 30.93 -29.05 15.52
C THR A 131 31.00 -28.53 14.09
N TYR A 132 32.13 -27.95 13.69
CA TYR A 132 32.33 -27.40 12.35
C TYR A 132 32.20 -28.46 11.25
N LYS A 133 32.79 -29.64 11.44
CA LYS A 133 32.60 -30.77 10.50
C LYS A 133 31.13 -31.19 10.38
N ARG A 134 30.38 -31.18 11.49
CA ARG A 134 28.96 -31.51 11.48
C ARG A 134 28.14 -30.44 10.74
N GLN A 135 28.47 -29.17 10.97
CA GLN A 135 27.87 -28.04 10.25
C GLN A 135 28.09 -28.17 8.74
N GLN A 136 29.32 -28.44 8.30
CA GLN A 136 29.63 -28.61 6.88
C GLN A 136 28.88 -29.77 6.24
N TYR A 137 28.79 -30.90 6.95
CA TYR A 137 28.03 -32.06 6.49
C TYR A 137 26.55 -31.71 6.28
N LEU A 138 25.91 -31.07 7.27
CA LEU A 138 24.49 -30.71 7.20
C LEU A 138 24.22 -29.63 6.14
N LYS A 139 25.13 -28.65 5.98
CA LYS A 139 25.06 -27.64 4.91
C LYS A 139 25.08 -28.31 3.53
N ALA A 140 26.00 -29.25 3.31
CA ALA A 140 26.07 -29.98 2.05
C ALA A 140 24.85 -30.90 1.79
N GLU A 141 24.23 -31.45 2.84
CA GLU A 141 22.96 -32.19 2.69
C GLU A 141 21.80 -31.28 2.30
N LEU A 142 21.69 -30.09 2.90
CA LEU A 142 20.68 -29.10 2.55
C LEU A 142 20.81 -28.65 1.10
N GLU A 143 22.02 -28.30 0.66
CA GLU A 143 22.29 -27.86 -0.72
C GLU A 143 21.95 -28.94 -1.76
N LYS A 144 22.10 -30.23 -1.41
CA LYS A 144 21.67 -31.36 -2.26
C LYS A 144 20.16 -31.54 -2.27
N GLY A 145 19.47 -31.17 -1.19
CA GLY A 145 18.02 -31.19 -1.07
C GLY A 145 17.31 -30.00 -1.71
N GLN A 146 18.05 -28.96 -2.12
CA GLN A 146 17.49 -27.77 -2.75
C GLN A 146 16.98 -28.07 -4.16
N ASP A 147 15.67 -27.91 -4.35
CA ASP A 147 15.05 -27.88 -5.67
C ASP A 147 15.23 -26.48 -6.29
N ARG A 148 16.29 -26.33 -7.08
CA ARG A 148 16.62 -25.07 -7.76
C ARG A 148 15.53 -24.59 -8.71
N LEU A 149 14.75 -25.49 -9.32
CA LEU A 149 13.65 -25.09 -10.18
C LEU A 149 12.50 -24.50 -9.36
N LEU A 150 12.25 -25.06 -8.18
CA LEU A 150 11.29 -24.49 -7.24
C LEU A 150 11.73 -23.11 -6.75
N GLU A 151 13.01 -22.91 -6.41
CA GLU A 151 13.54 -21.61 -5.97
C GLU A 151 13.43 -20.54 -7.07
N LEU A 152 13.85 -20.87 -8.30
CA LEU A 152 13.75 -19.97 -9.44
C LEU A 152 12.30 -19.59 -9.78
N ASN A 153 11.37 -20.53 -9.62
CA ASN A 153 9.95 -20.23 -9.82
C ASN A 153 9.39 -19.39 -8.66
N SER A 154 9.80 -19.69 -7.43
CA SER A 154 9.26 -19.04 -6.22
C SER A 154 9.68 -17.58 -6.08
N ASN A 155 10.89 -17.21 -6.52
CA ASN A 155 11.34 -15.82 -6.48
C ASN A 155 10.81 -14.96 -7.63
N GLY A 156 10.22 -15.58 -8.68
CA GLY A 156 9.65 -14.91 -9.85
C GLY A 156 10.65 -14.26 -10.81
N GLY A 157 11.95 -14.32 -10.51
CA GLY A 157 13.05 -13.85 -11.33
C GLY A 157 12.98 -12.37 -11.73
N GLU A 158 13.46 -12.07 -12.94
CA GLU A 158 13.53 -10.70 -13.47
C GLU A 158 12.17 -10.02 -13.57
N ALA A 159 11.11 -10.77 -13.85
CA ALA A 159 9.74 -10.24 -13.94
C ALA A 159 9.25 -9.72 -12.58
N ALA A 160 9.55 -10.44 -11.49
CA ALA A 160 9.20 -9.98 -10.14
C ALA A 160 10.02 -8.73 -9.73
N GLN A 161 11.30 -8.68 -10.09
CA GLN A 161 12.13 -7.50 -9.85
C GLN A 161 11.62 -6.27 -10.62
N GLN A 162 11.22 -6.47 -11.88
CA GLN A 162 10.64 -5.40 -12.69
C GLN A 162 9.33 -4.89 -12.08
N LEU A 163 8.45 -5.80 -11.64
CA LEU A 163 7.22 -5.43 -10.93
C LEU A 163 7.50 -4.65 -9.64
N ALA A 164 8.49 -5.08 -8.84
CA ALA A 164 8.90 -4.37 -7.63
C ALA A 164 9.39 -2.95 -7.94
N ASN A 165 10.18 -2.79 -9.01
CA ASN A 165 10.65 -1.48 -9.45
C ASN A 165 9.50 -0.58 -9.93
N ASP A 166 8.50 -1.15 -10.61
CA ASP A 166 7.35 -0.38 -11.08
C ASP A 166 6.45 0.06 -9.91
N ILE A 167 6.27 -0.78 -8.89
CA ILE A 167 5.61 -0.38 -7.63
C ILE A 167 6.41 0.72 -6.92
N ALA A 168 7.74 0.61 -6.85
CA ALA A 168 8.59 1.61 -6.21
C ALA A 168 8.54 2.98 -6.91
N LYS A 169 8.25 3.04 -8.22
CA LYS A 169 8.07 4.30 -8.95
C LYS A 169 6.76 5.01 -8.61
N GLU A 170 5.76 4.30 -8.13
CA GLU A 170 4.48 4.88 -7.69
C GLU A 170 4.56 5.47 -6.27
N ASP A 171 5.60 5.14 -5.50
CA ASP A 171 5.83 5.71 -4.18
C ASP A 171 6.09 7.22 -4.26
N ASN A 172 5.68 7.94 -3.20
CA ASN A 172 5.80 9.40 -3.10
C ASN A 172 5.14 10.19 -4.23
N ASN A 173 4.15 9.60 -4.93
CA ASN A 173 3.39 10.31 -5.95
C ASN A 173 2.66 11.53 -5.35
N PRO A 174 2.97 12.77 -5.80
CA PRO A 174 2.37 13.99 -5.25
C PRO A 174 0.84 14.05 -5.42
N GLN A 175 0.30 13.29 -6.37
CA GLN A 175 -1.15 13.24 -6.60
C GLN A 175 -1.89 12.70 -5.39
N LEU A 176 -1.40 11.63 -4.77
CA LEU A 176 -2.01 11.04 -3.58
C LEU A 176 -1.96 12.02 -2.41
N VAL A 177 -0.81 12.66 -2.18
CA VAL A 177 -0.64 13.65 -1.11
C VAL A 177 -1.65 14.77 -1.27
N ASN A 178 -1.67 15.43 -2.42
CA ASN A 178 -2.58 16.55 -2.69
C ASN A 178 -4.06 16.13 -2.60
N PHE A 179 -4.38 14.93 -3.07
CA PHE A 179 -5.73 14.38 -2.98
C PHE A 179 -6.14 14.14 -1.53
N ALA A 180 -5.29 13.49 -0.72
CA ALA A 180 -5.56 13.18 0.67
C ALA A 180 -5.75 14.46 1.51
N LEU A 181 -4.87 15.46 1.35
CA LEU A 181 -5.01 16.74 2.06
C LEU A 181 -6.33 17.44 1.70
N SER A 182 -6.70 17.44 0.42
CA SER A 182 -7.98 18.00 -0.04
C SER A 182 -9.18 17.22 0.50
N LEU A 183 -9.08 15.89 0.55
CA LEU A 183 -10.12 15.03 1.09
C LEU A 183 -10.34 15.28 2.58
N PHE A 184 -9.26 15.37 3.35
CA PHE A 184 -9.30 15.66 4.79
C PHE A 184 -9.88 17.05 5.08
N ASP A 185 -9.53 18.06 4.28
CA ASP A 185 -10.10 19.41 4.39
C ASP A 185 -11.62 19.40 4.15
N VAL A 186 -12.08 18.68 3.11
CA VAL A 186 -13.52 18.53 2.83
C VAL A 186 -14.24 17.79 3.95
N ILE A 187 -13.62 16.77 4.55
CA ILE A 187 -14.20 16.03 5.68
C ILE A 187 -14.20 16.88 6.96
N GLY A 188 -13.36 17.91 7.04
CA GLY A 188 -13.19 18.76 8.22
C GLY A 188 -12.22 18.18 9.24
N VAL A 189 -11.21 17.44 8.80
CA VAL A 189 -10.12 16.93 9.64
C VAL A 189 -9.02 17.97 9.72
N GLU A 190 -8.56 18.29 10.93
CA GLU A 190 -7.45 19.22 11.15
C GLU A 190 -6.14 18.56 10.74
N GLN A 191 -5.24 19.32 10.12
CA GLN A 191 -4.00 18.85 9.55
C GLN A 191 -2.84 19.74 10.03
N GLU A 192 -1.92 19.17 10.79
CA GLU A 192 -0.73 19.85 11.30
C GLU A 192 0.53 19.19 10.73
N ASP A 193 1.33 19.96 9.98
CA ASP A 193 2.61 19.49 9.45
C ASP A 193 3.66 19.50 10.57
N LEU A 194 4.14 18.30 10.93
CA LEU A 194 5.20 18.16 11.95
C LEU A 194 6.60 18.32 11.36
N GLY A 195 6.74 18.49 10.04
CA GLY A 195 8.01 18.34 9.34
C GLY A 195 8.38 16.87 9.14
N GLU A 196 9.59 16.64 8.63
CA GLU A 196 10.13 15.29 8.33
C GLU A 196 9.21 14.40 7.48
N GLN A 197 8.36 14.98 6.61
CA GLN A 197 7.39 14.25 5.78
C GLN A 197 6.30 13.51 6.59
N SER A 198 5.92 14.07 7.74
CA SER A 198 4.86 13.54 8.59
C SER A 198 3.81 14.61 8.93
N ILE A 199 2.55 14.20 9.03
CA ILE A 199 1.41 15.08 9.31
C ILE A 199 0.60 14.47 10.44
N VAL A 200 0.18 15.27 11.41
CA VAL A 200 -0.82 14.86 12.41
C VAL A 200 -2.18 15.26 11.91
N ILE A 201 -3.09 14.30 11.90
CA ILE A 201 -4.50 14.53 11.60
C ILE A 201 -5.35 14.34 12.84
N SER A 202 -6.24 15.29 13.12
CA SER A 202 -7.03 15.34 14.35
C SER A 202 -8.50 15.63 14.07
N PRO A 203 -9.43 15.05 14.86
CA PRO A 203 -10.85 15.29 14.68
C PRO A 203 -11.23 16.72 15.07
N THR A 204 -12.28 17.26 14.45
CA THR A 204 -12.80 18.59 14.76
C THR A 204 -14.29 18.57 15.02
N GLY A 205 -14.81 19.59 15.73
CA GLY A 205 -16.24 19.73 15.99
C GLY A 205 -17.10 20.04 14.75
N HIS A 206 -16.50 20.23 13.56
CA HIS A 206 -17.21 20.52 12.31
C HIS A 206 -17.00 19.44 11.25
N MET A 207 -16.52 18.25 11.65
CA MET A 207 -16.39 17.11 10.75
C MET A 207 -17.74 16.74 10.12
N LEU A 208 -17.69 16.26 8.87
CA LEU A 208 -18.87 15.77 8.15
C LEU A 208 -19.52 14.54 8.80
N VAL A 209 -18.71 13.71 9.46
CA VAL A 209 -19.13 12.52 10.18
C VAL A 209 -18.59 12.54 11.61
N PRO A 210 -19.35 12.03 12.60
CA PRO A 210 -18.89 11.98 13.99
C PRO A 210 -17.61 11.14 14.16
N ASP A 211 -17.54 10.01 13.45
CA ASP A 211 -16.43 9.06 13.52
C ASP A 211 -15.88 8.81 12.11
N PHE A 212 -14.58 9.06 11.92
CA PHE A 212 -13.88 8.77 10.66
C PHE A 212 -12.95 7.56 10.84
N PRO A 213 -13.11 6.47 10.07
CA PRO A 213 -12.33 5.25 10.28
C PRO A 213 -10.82 5.50 10.20
N GLY A 214 -10.05 5.05 11.20
CA GLY A 214 -8.59 5.23 11.27
C GLY A 214 -8.14 6.53 11.93
N LEU A 215 -9.05 7.43 12.28
CA LEU A 215 -8.75 8.63 13.05
C LEU A 215 -9.01 8.38 14.54
N SER A 216 -7.99 8.61 15.37
CA SER A 216 -8.12 8.51 16.83
C SER A 216 -8.57 9.84 17.46
N GLU A 217 -9.12 9.82 18.68
CA GLU A 217 -9.48 11.05 19.41
C GLU A 217 -8.26 11.91 19.75
N ASP A 218 -7.10 11.29 19.97
CA ASP A 218 -5.83 11.96 20.31
C ASP A 218 -5.04 12.42 19.08
N GLY A 219 -5.59 12.20 17.88
CA GLY A 219 -4.91 12.43 16.60
C GLY A 219 -4.11 11.22 16.11
N THR A 220 -3.90 11.14 14.81
CA THR A 220 -3.14 10.07 14.15
C THR A 220 -2.01 10.69 13.34
N THR A 221 -0.78 10.20 13.51
CA THR A 221 0.35 10.62 12.67
C THR A 221 0.39 9.79 11.41
N ILE A 222 0.42 10.45 10.25
CA ILE A 222 0.43 9.83 8.93
C ILE A 222 1.70 10.21 8.15
N THR A 223 2.10 9.35 7.22
CA THR A 223 3.11 9.66 6.20
C THR A 223 2.76 9.03 4.86
N PHE A 224 3.30 9.61 3.80
CA PHE A 224 3.26 9.06 2.44
C PHE A 224 4.62 8.47 2.02
N ASN A 225 5.62 8.49 2.91
CA ASN A 225 6.94 7.92 2.67
C ASN A 225 7.05 6.52 3.30
N ARG A 226 7.26 5.51 2.46
CA ARG A 226 7.43 4.11 2.89
C ARG A 226 8.64 3.91 3.81
N GLU A 227 9.77 4.55 3.52
CA GLU A 227 10.97 4.43 4.36
C GLU A 227 10.71 4.97 5.77
N LEU A 228 10.00 6.10 5.89
CA LEU A 228 9.66 6.67 7.21
C LEU A 228 8.72 5.73 7.99
N ALA A 229 7.70 5.18 7.34
CA ALA A 229 6.77 4.25 7.98
C ALA A 229 7.43 2.93 8.41
N LEU A 230 8.45 2.46 7.68
CA LEU A 230 9.24 1.28 8.09
C LEU A 230 10.13 1.57 9.31
N MET A 231 10.54 2.82 9.50
CA MET A 231 11.34 3.27 10.65
C MET A 231 10.48 3.61 11.87
N ARG A 232 9.26 4.10 11.67
CA ARG A 232 8.32 4.55 12.71
C ARG A 232 7.00 3.78 12.60
N GLU A 233 6.87 2.71 13.38
CA GLU A 233 5.69 1.83 13.39
C GLU A 233 4.40 2.55 13.83
N GLU A 234 4.50 3.64 14.59
CA GLU A 234 3.38 4.46 15.04
C GLU A 234 2.85 5.44 13.99
N VAL A 235 3.56 5.58 12.87
CA VAL A 235 3.15 6.46 11.77
C VAL A 235 2.44 5.62 10.71
N GLU A 236 1.19 5.97 10.44
CA GLU A 236 0.36 5.28 9.45
C GLU A 236 0.83 5.60 8.01
N PHE A 237 1.11 4.56 7.22
CA PHE A 237 1.52 4.72 5.83
C PHE A 237 0.30 4.82 4.91
N LEU A 238 0.03 6.03 4.41
CA LEU A 238 -1.09 6.26 3.51
C LEU A 238 -0.74 5.91 2.06
N THR A 239 -1.54 5.01 1.50
CA THR A 239 -1.58 4.66 0.07
C THR A 239 -3.01 4.84 -0.46
N TRP A 240 -3.21 4.72 -1.78
CA TRP A 240 -4.56 4.66 -2.36
C TRP A 240 -5.43 3.54 -1.77
N ASP A 241 -4.81 2.49 -1.24
CA ASP A 241 -5.50 1.33 -0.67
C ASP A 241 -5.76 1.46 0.83
N HIS A 242 -5.22 2.51 1.47
CA HIS A 242 -5.40 2.72 2.90
C HIS A 242 -6.89 2.93 3.23
N PRO A 243 -7.43 2.30 4.29
CA PRO A 243 -8.83 2.42 4.67
C PRO A 243 -9.32 3.87 4.81
N MET A 244 -8.48 4.78 5.34
CA MET A 244 -8.84 6.20 5.44
C MET A 244 -9.11 6.84 4.07
N ILE A 245 -8.28 6.55 3.07
CA ILE A 245 -8.44 7.11 1.73
C ILE A 245 -9.67 6.52 1.05
N ARG A 246 -9.82 5.19 1.08
CA ARG A 246 -10.98 4.51 0.49
C ARG A 246 -12.29 4.92 1.13
N ASN A 247 -12.36 4.93 2.47
CA ASN A 247 -13.57 5.32 3.18
C ASN A 247 -13.91 6.80 2.99
N GLY A 248 -12.90 7.68 2.90
CA GLY A 248 -13.12 9.07 2.57
C GLY A 248 -13.66 9.25 1.14
N ILE A 249 -13.11 8.53 0.15
CA ILE A 249 -13.66 8.49 -1.22
C ILE A 249 -15.10 8.00 -1.20
N ASP A 250 -15.39 6.90 -0.51
CA ASP A 250 -16.73 6.33 -0.42
C ASP A 250 -17.71 7.29 0.26
N LEU A 251 -17.29 7.98 1.32
CA LEU A 251 -18.09 8.98 2.03
C LEU A 251 -18.52 10.12 1.10
N ILE A 252 -17.59 10.66 0.31
CA ILE A 252 -17.88 11.76 -0.61
C ILE A 252 -18.71 11.29 -1.80
N THR A 253 -18.36 10.17 -2.40
CA THR A 253 -19.03 9.65 -3.61
C THR A 253 -20.41 9.04 -3.33
N SER A 254 -20.66 8.56 -2.11
CA SER A 254 -21.97 8.06 -1.69
C SER A 254 -22.88 9.16 -1.14
N GLY A 255 -22.29 10.21 -0.55
CA GLY A 255 -23.02 11.34 0.02
C GLY A 255 -23.66 12.27 -1.01
N ASP A 256 -24.33 13.33 -0.56
CA ASP A 256 -24.98 14.34 -1.43
C ASP A 256 -24.15 15.61 -1.65
N ILE A 257 -22.93 15.63 -1.10
CA ILE A 257 -22.02 16.77 -1.19
C ILE A 257 -21.43 16.83 -2.61
N GLY A 258 -21.39 18.02 -3.19
CA GLY A 258 -20.82 18.23 -4.52
C GLY A 258 -21.72 17.83 -5.71
N LYS A 259 -22.93 17.29 -5.48
CA LYS A 259 -23.83 16.83 -6.55
C LYS A 259 -24.48 17.95 -7.37
N SER A 260 -24.67 19.13 -6.80
CA SER A 260 -25.33 20.23 -7.51
C SER A 260 -24.74 21.59 -7.16
N ALA A 261 -24.42 22.39 -8.18
CA ALA A 261 -23.90 23.75 -8.00
C ALA A 261 -24.41 24.72 -9.06
N ILE A 262 -24.38 26.02 -8.74
CA ILE A 262 -24.59 27.11 -9.70
C ILE A 262 -23.42 28.07 -9.62
N SER A 263 -22.80 28.34 -10.76
CA SER A 263 -21.63 29.21 -10.87
C SER A 263 -21.81 30.30 -11.91
N LEU A 264 -21.12 31.42 -11.71
CA LEU A 264 -21.04 32.50 -12.68
C LEU A 264 -19.76 32.38 -13.51
N LEU A 265 -19.88 32.55 -14.82
CA LEU A 265 -18.75 32.66 -15.73
C LEU A 265 -18.63 34.09 -16.23
N VAL A 266 -17.60 34.81 -15.80
CA VAL A 266 -17.35 36.17 -16.27
C VAL A 266 -16.59 36.09 -17.58
N ASN A 267 -17.27 36.30 -18.71
CA ASN A 267 -16.67 36.17 -20.03
C ASN A 267 -17.29 37.15 -21.04
N ASN A 268 -16.48 38.12 -21.49
CA ASN A 268 -16.90 39.16 -22.43
C ASN A 268 -17.20 38.65 -23.84
N LYS A 269 -16.78 37.43 -24.18
CA LYS A 269 -17.05 36.80 -25.48
C LYS A 269 -18.41 36.09 -25.52
N LEU A 270 -19.06 35.87 -24.37
CA LEU A 270 -20.38 35.26 -24.30
C LEU A 270 -21.45 36.34 -24.05
N PRO A 271 -22.64 36.24 -24.68
CA PRO A 271 -23.79 37.05 -24.31
C PRO A 271 -24.11 36.86 -22.82
N ALA A 272 -24.51 37.91 -22.12
CA ALA A 272 -24.94 37.80 -20.71
C ALA A 272 -26.19 36.93 -20.61
N GLY A 273 -26.25 36.06 -19.60
CA GLY A 273 -27.37 35.14 -19.38
C GLY A 273 -27.33 33.86 -20.23
N THR A 274 -26.21 33.57 -20.91
CA THR A 274 -26.02 32.28 -21.57
C THR A 274 -25.94 31.18 -20.51
N LEU A 275 -26.76 30.15 -20.66
CA LEU A 275 -26.74 28.96 -19.81
C LEU A 275 -25.86 27.88 -20.42
N LEU A 276 -24.98 27.32 -19.61
CA LEU A 276 -24.27 26.07 -19.87
C LEU A 276 -24.61 25.08 -18.76
N LEU A 277 -24.66 23.80 -19.08
CA LEU A 277 -24.81 22.73 -18.10
C LEU A 277 -23.61 21.80 -18.20
N GLU A 278 -22.87 21.72 -17.10
CA GLU A 278 -21.84 20.70 -16.90
C GLU A 278 -22.49 19.54 -16.14
N ALA A 279 -22.37 18.33 -16.66
CA ALA A 279 -22.93 17.12 -16.09
C ALA A 279 -21.83 16.05 -16.02
N LEU A 280 -21.71 15.37 -14.88
CA LEU A 280 -20.90 14.18 -14.72
C LEU A 280 -21.83 12.97 -14.64
N TYR A 281 -21.72 12.10 -15.63
CA TYR A 281 -22.34 10.79 -15.61
C TYR A 281 -21.34 9.78 -15.09
N VAL A 282 -21.79 8.75 -14.39
CA VAL A 282 -20.92 7.65 -13.96
C VAL A 282 -21.43 6.37 -14.59
N VAL A 283 -20.56 5.69 -15.33
CA VAL A 283 -20.81 4.36 -15.88
C VAL A 283 -20.39 3.31 -14.86
N GLU A 284 -21.28 2.39 -14.54
CA GLU A 284 -21.04 1.34 -13.56
C GLU A 284 -21.81 0.05 -13.91
N ALA A 285 -21.29 -1.09 -13.43
CA ALA A 285 -21.97 -2.38 -13.50
C ALA A 285 -22.40 -2.82 -12.10
N GLN A 286 -23.65 -3.24 -11.96
CA GLN A 286 -24.19 -3.76 -10.70
C GLN A 286 -23.86 -5.26 -10.60
N ALA A 287 -22.68 -5.58 -10.08
CA ALA A 287 -22.18 -6.95 -10.04
C ALA A 287 -21.72 -7.39 -8.64
N PRO A 288 -21.79 -8.70 -8.34
CA PRO A 288 -21.19 -9.24 -7.12
C PRO A 288 -19.70 -8.94 -7.02
N LYS A 289 -19.22 -8.58 -5.82
CA LYS A 289 -17.80 -8.26 -5.57
C LYS A 289 -16.84 -9.36 -6.04
N GLY A 290 -17.25 -10.63 -5.98
CA GLY A 290 -16.44 -11.77 -6.42
C GLY A 290 -16.04 -11.77 -7.91
N LEU A 291 -16.76 -11.04 -8.77
CA LEU A 291 -16.40 -10.95 -10.20
C LEU A 291 -15.26 -9.94 -10.46
N ASN A 292 -14.95 -9.06 -9.51
CA ASN A 292 -13.90 -8.05 -9.62
C ASN A 292 -13.99 -7.19 -10.91
N LEU A 293 -15.22 -6.84 -11.32
CA LEU A 293 -15.44 -6.06 -12.56
C LEU A 293 -14.81 -4.67 -12.54
N THR A 294 -14.54 -4.12 -11.36
CA THR A 294 -13.83 -2.84 -11.19
C THR A 294 -12.44 -2.83 -11.82
N ARG A 295 -11.86 -4.00 -12.11
CA ARG A 295 -10.60 -4.14 -12.90
C ARG A 295 -10.76 -3.69 -14.36
N PHE A 296 -11.96 -3.76 -14.91
CA PHE A 296 -12.25 -3.48 -16.32
C PHE A 296 -13.22 -2.30 -16.50
N LEU A 297 -14.19 -2.17 -15.59
CA LEU A 297 -15.16 -1.08 -15.54
C LEU A 297 -15.34 -0.61 -14.09
N PRO A 298 -14.37 0.14 -13.52
CA PRO A 298 -14.60 0.87 -12.28
C PRO A 298 -15.70 1.94 -12.51
N PRO A 299 -16.30 2.53 -11.45
CA PRO A 299 -17.20 3.67 -11.60
C PRO A 299 -16.50 4.78 -12.39
N THR A 300 -16.86 4.94 -13.66
CA THR A 300 -16.08 5.73 -14.62
C THR A 300 -16.83 7.02 -14.93
N PRO A 301 -16.33 8.19 -14.47
CA PRO A 301 -16.98 9.47 -14.72
C PRO A 301 -16.79 9.90 -16.17
N ILE A 302 -17.88 10.30 -16.81
CA ILE A 302 -17.92 10.89 -18.15
C ILE A 302 -18.47 12.31 -18.02
N ARG A 303 -17.63 13.27 -18.36
CA ARG A 303 -17.96 14.69 -18.31
C ARG A 303 -18.59 15.16 -19.62
N VAL A 304 -19.75 15.77 -19.50
CA VAL A 304 -20.46 16.44 -20.59
C VAL A 304 -20.63 17.91 -20.23
N LEU A 305 -20.39 18.79 -21.19
CA LEU A 305 -20.62 20.22 -21.05
C LEU A 305 -21.46 20.68 -22.23
N VAL A 306 -22.75 20.94 -22.00
CA VAL A 306 -23.67 21.35 -23.07
C VAL A 306 -23.87 22.85 -23.11
N ASP A 307 -23.85 23.42 -24.32
CA ASP A 307 -24.24 24.80 -24.58
C ASP A 307 -25.77 24.96 -24.65
N ASN A 308 -26.24 26.21 -24.82
CA ASN A 308 -27.67 26.52 -24.94
C ASN A 308 -28.38 25.88 -26.15
N LYS A 309 -27.62 25.33 -27.11
CA LYS A 309 -28.12 24.59 -28.28
C LYS A 309 -28.09 23.08 -28.07
N GLY A 310 -27.52 22.60 -26.96
CA GLY A 310 -27.36 21.18 -26.65
C GLY A 310 -26.10 20.54 -27.25
N ASN A 311 -25.14 21.33 -27.75
CA ASN A 311 -23.87 20.79 -28.26
C ASN A 311 -22.92 20.47 -27.10
N ASN A 312 -22.31 19.30 -27.11
CA ASN A 312 -21.25 18.95 -26.16
C ASN A 312 -19.92 19.63 -26.53
N ILE A 313 -19.47 20.53 -25.67
CA ILE A 313 -18.21 21.28 -25.78
C ILE A 313 -17.17 20.85 -24.74
N ALA A 314 -17.40 19.76 -24.00
CA ALA A 314 -16.44 19.23 -23.02
C ALA A 314 -15.07 18.89 -23.62
N PRO A 315 -14.94 18.33 -24.85
CA PRO A 315 -13.64 18.03 -25.44
C PRO A 315 -12.76 19.27 -25.68
N GLN A 316 -13.36 20.44 -25.87
CA GLN A 316 -12.65 21.70 -26.13
C GLN A 316 -12.37 22.51 -24.85
N VAL A 317 -13.03 22.17 -23.74
CA VAL A 317 -12.98 22.94 -22.50
C VAL A 317 -12.54 22.04 -21.36
N SER A 318 -11.29 22.20 -20.90
CA SER A 318 -10.77 21.40 -19.78
C SER A 318 -11.50 21.68 -18.47
N PHE A 319 -11.55 20.67 -17.59
CA PHE A 319 -12.23 20.78 -16.28
C PHE A 319 -11.56 21.84 -15.40
N ALA A 320 -10.25 21.69 -15.15
CA ALA A 320 -9.49 22.61 -14.31
C ALA A 320 -9.44 24.04 -14.89
N GLY A 321 -9.42 24.17 -16.22
CA GLY A 321 -9.41 25.48 -16.88
C GLY A 321 -10.75 26.23 -16.74
N LEU A 322 -11.87 25.51 -16.80
CA LEU A 322 -13.19 26.06 -16.54
C LEU A 322 -13.35 26.40 -15.07
N GLU A 323 -12.99 25.49 -14.16
CA GLU A 323 -13.10 25.67 -12.70
C GLU A 323 -12.52 27.00 -12.23
N ARG A 324 -11.29 27.31 -12.67
CA ARG A 324 -10.57 28.54 -12.27
C ARG A 324 -11.25 29.84 -12.70
N GLN A 325 -12.11 29.80 -13.71
CA GLN A 325 -12.82 30.98 -14.22
C GLN A 325 -14.20 31.17 -13.58
N LEU A 326 -14.70 30.13 -12.92
CA LEU A 326 -16.01 30.16 -12.29
C LEU A 326 -15.95 30.94 -10.97
N LYS A 327 -17.01 31.71 -10.71
CA LYS A 327 -17.21 32.41 -9.44
C LYS A 327 -18.41 31.81 -8.71
N PRO A 328 -18.32 31.64 -7.38
CA PRO A 328 -19.43 31.12 -6.59
C PRO A 328 -20.59 32.12 -6.56
N VAL A 329 -21.79 31.59 -6.36
CA VAL A 329 -23.03 32.36 -6.26
C VAL A 329 -23.64 32.16 -4.88
N ASN A 330 -24.12 33.23 -4.26
CA ASN A 330 -24.81 33.10 -2.97
C ASN A 330 -26.11 32.29 -3.11
N LYS A 331 -26.54 31.65 -2.01
CA LYS A 331 -27.70 30.74 -1.99
C LYS A 331 -28.99 31.38 -2.50
N GLN A 332 -29.22 32.66 -2.21
CA GLN A 332 -30.43 33.36 -2.64
C GLN A 332 -30.46 33.56 -4.16
N MET A 333 -29.34 33.98 -4.75
CA MET A 333 -29.21 34.20 -6.19
C MET A 333 -29.23 32.87 -6.95
N ALA A 334 -28.54 31.84 -6.45
CA ALA A 334 -28.60 30.48 -7.00
C ALA A 334 -30.07 29.98 -7.08
N ASN A 335 -30.84 30.11 -5.99
CA ASN A 335 -32.25 29.71 -5.97
C ASN A 335 -33.12 30.49 -6.97
N LYS A 336 -32.84 31.78 -7.17
CA LYS A 336 -33.55 32.60 -8.18
C LYS A 336 -33.22 32.13 -9.59
N ILE A 337 -31.94 31.94 -9.90
CA ILE A 337 -31.47 31.44 -11.20
C ILE A 337 -32.11 30.08 -11.50
N ALA A 338 -32.04 29.13 -10.55
CA ALA A 338 -32.61 27.80 -10.71
C ALA A 338 -34.10 27.84 -11.03
N LYS A 339 -34.87 28.70 -10.33
CA LYS A 339 -36.31 28.85 -10.57
C LYS A 339 -36.62 29.49 -11.92
N MET A 340 -35.88 30.52 -12.31
CA MET A 340 -36.10 31.23 -13.57
C MET A 340 -35.71 30.39 -14.79
N ALA A 341 -34.59 29.67 -14.71
CA ALA A 341 -34.03 28.89 -15.81
C ALA A 341 -34.49 27.41 -15.80
N ARG A 342 -35.46 27.03 -14.95
CA ARG A 342 -35.84 25.62 -14.72
C ARG A 342 -36.15 24.87 -16.02
N ALA A 343 -36.99 25.44 -16.87
CA ALA A 343 -37.41 24.81 -18.12
C ALA A 343 -36.23 24.60 -19.09
N ASP A 344 -35.26 25.52 -19.10
CA ASP A 344 -34.09 25.41 -19.95
C ASP A 344 -33.06 24.44 -19.37
N ILE A 345 -32.89 24.40 -18.04
CA ILE A 345 -32.07 23.39 -17.35
C ILE A 345 -32.61 21.98 -17.65
N GLU A 346 -33.93 21.76 -17.53
CA GLU A 346 -34.55 20.47 -17.85
C GLU A 346 -34.35 20.05 -19.32
N LYS A 347 -34.31 21.00 -20.25
CA LYS A 347 -33.95 20.72 -21.66
C LYS A 347 -32.47 20.36 -21.81
N LEU A 348 -31.58 21.09 -21.13
CA LEU A 348 -30.13 20.83 -21.17
C LEU A 348 -29.77 19.48 -20.55
N ILE A 349 -30.47 19.04 -19.51
CA ILE A 349 -30.29 17.69 -18.94
C ILE A 349 -30.63 16.63 -20.01
N LYS A 350 -31.77 16.75 -20.68
CA LYS A 350 -32.14 15.81 -21.77
C LYS A 350 -31.15 15.85 -22.94
N ALA A 351 -30.56 17.02 -23.22
CA ALA A 351 -29.53 17.14 -24.24
C ALA A 351 -28.22 16.48 -23.80
N SER A 352 -27.83 16.62 -22.53
CA SER A 352 -26.61 16.00 -22.01
C SER A 352 -26.72 14.47 -21.90
N GLU A 353 -27.90 13.94 -21.59
CA GLU A 353 -28.19 12.49 -21.62
C GLU A 353 -27.94 11.92 -23.02
N LYS A 354 -28.47 12.56 -24.07
CA LYS A 354 -28.22 12.14 -25.46
C LYS A 354 -26.75 12.29 -25.87
N ALA A 355 -26.07 13.31 -25.34
CA ALA A 355 -24.68 13.57 -25.69
C ALA A 355 -23.70 12.58 -25.03
N VAL A 356 -24.08 11.95 -23.90
CA VAL A 356 -23.22 10.99 -23.20
C VAL A 356 -23.30 9.58 -23.78
N GLU A 357 -24.45 9.18 -24.33
CA GLU A 357 -24.72 7.83 -24.83
C GLU A 357 -23.59 7.22 -25.69
N PRO A 358 -23.01 7.92 -26.70
CA PRO A 358 -21.95 7.34 -27.52
C PRO A 358 -20.68 7.05 -26.71
N GLN A 359 -20.35 7.90 -25.72
CA GLN A 359 -19.18 7.73 -24.86
C GLN A 359 -19.40 6.59 -23.87
N VAL A 360 -20.62 6.45 -23.33
CA VAL A 360 -20.98 5.32 -22.47
C VAL A 360 -20.80 4.00 -23.22
N GLN A 361 -21.33 3.90 -24.44
CA GLN A 361 -21.19 2.70 -25.26
C GLN A 361 -19.72 2.38 -25.53
N GLN A 362 -18.91 3.39 -25.87
CA GLN A 362 -17.48 3.20 -26.09
C GLN A 362 -16.75 2.67 -24.85
N VAL A 363 -17.06 3.19 -23.66
CA VAL A 363 -16.46 2.75 -22.39
C VAL A 363 -16.85 1.30 -22.10
N ILE A 364 -18.13 0.94 -22.25
CA ILE A 364 -18.62 -0.42 -22.02
C ILE A 364 -17.98 -1.41 -23.00
N GLU A 365 -17.91 -1.09 -24.29
CA GLU A 365 -17.32 -1.97 -25.30
C GLU A 365 -15.81 -2.15 -25.10
N THR A 366 -15.11 -1.09 -24.68
CA THR A 366 -13.69 -1.17 -24.32
C THR A 366 -13.48 -2.10 -23.11
N ALA A 367 -14.29 -1.95 -22.07
CA ALA A 367 -14.24 -2.80 -20.88
C ALA A 367 -14.54 -4.27 -21.20
N LYS A 368 -15.54 -4.55 -22.03
CA LYS A 368 -15.85 -5.90 -22.51
C LYS A 368 -14.70 -6.52 -23.28
N PHE A 369 -14.10 -5.76 -24.20
CA PHE A 369 -12.96 -6.23 -24.98
C PHE A 369 -11.77 -6.59 -24.07
N GLU A 370 -11.44 -5.71 -23.12
CA GLU A 370 -10.34 -5.92 -22.18
C GLU A 370 -10.60 -7.13 -21.25
N ALA A 371 -11.80 -7.21 -20.67
CA ALA A 371 -12.21 -8.33 -19.82
C ALA A 371 -12.14 -9.66 -20.57
N ASN A 372 -12.70 -9.71 -21.78
CA ASN A 372 -12.66 -10.89 -22.64
C ASN A 372 -11.22 -11.28 -22.99
N SER A 373 -10.37 -10.31 -23.34
CA SER A 373 -8.98 -10.59 -23.71
C SER A 373 -8.17 -11.14 -22.55
N LYS A 374 -8.21 -10.48 -21.38
CA LYS A 374 -7.43 -10.88 -20.20
C LYS A 374 -7.90 -12.22 -19.63
N LEU A 375 -9.20 -12.38 -19.41
CA LEU A 375 -9.75 -13.60 -18.80
C LEU A 375 -9.62 -14.81 -19.73
N LYS A 376 -9.76 -14.64 -21.06
CA LYS A 376 -9.48 -15.75 -22.01
C LYS A 376 -8.01 -16.12 -22.06
N ALA A 377 -7.09 -15.16 -21.97
CA ALA A 377 -5.66 -15.44 -21.91
C ALA A 377 -5.30 -16.23 -20.64
N GLU A 378 -5.87 -15.84 -19.49
CA GLU A 378 -5.73 -16.59 -18.23
C GLU A 378 -6.32 -18.00 -18.33
N LEU A 379 -7.52 -18.16 -18.91
CA LEU A 379 -8.16 -19.46 -19.11
C LEU A 379 -7.32 -20.37 -20.01
N HIS A 380 -6.91 -19.87 -21.18
CA HIS A 380 -6.07 -20.62 -22.11
C HIS A 380 -4.74 -21.05 -21.47
N ARG A 381 -4.13 -20.17 -20.65
CA ARG A 381 -2.92 -20.50 -19.90
C ARG A 381 -3.18 -21.62 -18.89
N LEU A 382 -4.28 -21.55 -18.14
CA LEU A 382 -4.62 -22.55 -17.13
C LEU A 382 -4.95 -23.91 -17.77
N GLU A 383 -5.66 -23.93 -18.88
CA GLU A 383 -5.91 -25.14 -19.69
C GLU A 383 -4.62 -25.75 -20.21
N SER A 384 -3.70 -24.91 -20.72
CA SER A 384 -2.38 -25.34 -21.17
C SER A 384 -1.57 -25.97 -20.04
N LEU A 385 -1.59 -25.37 -18.85
CA LEU A 385 -0.92 -25.91 -17.67
C LEU A 385 -1.54 -27.22 -17.20
N LYS A 386 -2.87 -27.35 -17.25
CA LYS A 386 -3.57 -28.60 -16.86
C LYS A 386 -3.16 -29.79 -17.72
N MET A 387 -2.83 -29.59 -19.00
CA MET A 387 -2.35 -30.66 -19.88
C MET A 387 -0.98 -31.22 -19.45
N VAL A 388 -0.15 -30.41 -18.78
CA VAL A 388 1.24 -30.77 -18.41
C VAL A 388 1.46 -30.91 -16.90
N ASN A 389 0.54 -30.40 -16.07
CA ASN A 389 0.65 -30.37 -14.61
C ASN A 389 -0.63 -30.90 -13.95
N LYS A 390 -0.50 -32.04 -13.24
CA LYS A 390 -1.60 -32.73 -12.55
C LYS A 390 -2.14 -31.99 -11.33
N ASN A 391 -1.41 -30.98 -10.84
CA ASN A 391 -1.83 -30.19 -9.68
C ASN A 391 -2.91 -29.16 -10.01
N ILE A 392 -3.12 -28.84 -11.30
CA ILE A 392 -4.20 -27.95 -11.74
C ILE A 392 -5.50 -28.72 -11.72
N ARG A 393 -6.44 -28.26 -10.91
CA ARG A 393 -7.70 -28.96 -10.70
C ARG A 393 -8.75 -28.53 -11.75
N ALA A 394 -9.76 -29.37 -11.93
CA ALA A 394 -10.81 -29.10 -12.93
C ALA A 394 -11.77 -27.98 -12.50
N ASP A 395 -12.02 -27.87 -11.20
CA ASP A 395 -12.81 -26.81 -10.58
C ASP A 395 -12.19 -25.42 -10.79
N GLU A 396 -10.86 -25.30 -10.84
CA GLU A 396 -10.16 -24.03 -11.10
C GLU A 396 -10.40 -23.51 -12.53
N VAL A 397 -10.41 -24.41 -13.52
CA VAL A 397 -10.72 -24.07 -14.92
C VAL A 397 -12.20 -23.70 -15.06
N GLU A 398 -13.08 -24.50 -14.47
CA GLU A 398 -14.53 -24.24 -14.51
C GLU A 398 -14.88 -22.92 -13.82
N ALA A 399 -14.26 -22.61 -12.67
CA ALA A 399 -14.48 -21.35 -11.97
C ALA A 399 -14.07 -20.13 -12.82
N LEU A 400 -12.94 -20.22 -13.52
CA LEU A 400 -12.48 -19.11 -14.38
C LEU A 400 -13.35 -18.96 -15.63
N GLU A 401 -13.83 -20.07 -16.21
CA GLU A 401 -14.80 -20.05 -17.31
C GLU A 401 -16.14 -19.43 -16.88
N GLN A 402 -16.66 -19.83 -15.71
CA GLN A 402 -17.86 -19.23 -15.13
C GLN A 402 -17.65 -17.74 -14.83
N GLN A 403 -16.49 -17.36 -14.29
CA GLN A 403 -16.14 -15.96 -14.05
C GLN A 403 -16.10 -15.15 -15.35
N LEU A 404 -15.50 -15.66 -16.42
CA LEU A 404 -15.49 -15.02 -17.74
C LEU A 404 -16.92 -14.77 -18.24
N ASN A 405 -17.74 -15.82 -18.28
CA ASN A 405 -19.11 -15.73 -18.80
C ASN A 405 -19.98 -14.78 -17.97
N ALA A 406 -19.91 -14.89 -16.64
CA ALA A 406 -20.63 -14.01 -15.73
C ALA A 406 -20.15 -12.56 -15.85
N SER A 407 -18.85 -12.33 -16.00
CA SER A 407 -18.29 -10.98 -16.15
C SER A 407 -18.80 -10.30 -17.41
N LEU A 408 -18.79 -11.00 -18.55
CA LEU A 408 -19.30 -10.46 -19.81
C LEU A 408 -20.80 -10.19 -19.76
N ALA A 409 -21.59 -11.09 -19.19
CA ALA A 409 -23.03 -10.90 -19.03
C ALA A 409 -23.35 -9.67 -18.15
N GLN A 410 -22.59 -9.44 -17.07
CA GLN A 410 -22.79 -8.27 -16.22
C GLN A 410 -22.37 -6.97 -16.92
N LEU A 411 -21.26 -6.97 -17.67
CA LEU A 411 -20.83 -5.82 -18.47
C LEU A 411 -21.82 -5.48 -19.60
N GLU A 412 -22.57 -6.44 -20.12
CA GLU A 412 -23.67 -6.16 -21.07
C GLU A 412 -24.83 -5.38 -20.42
N THR A 413 -25.07 -5.60 -19.13
CA THR A 413 -26.09 -4.87 -18.36
C THR A 413 -25.58 -3.61 -17.68
N ALA A 414 -24.32 -3.23 -17.93
CA ALA A 414 -23.76 -1.99 -17.40
C ALA A 414 -24.60 -0.79 -17.83
N ASN A 415 -24.80 0.12 -16.90
CA ASN A 415 -25.61 1.30 -17.11
C ASN A 415 -24.88 2.55 -16.60
N TYR A 416 -25.49 3.70 -16.77
CA TYR A 416 -24.95 4.97 -16.32
C TYR A 416 -26.01 5.75 -15.55
N ARG A 417 -25.54 6.61 -14.65
CA ARG A 417 -26.40 7.53 -13.89
C ARG A 417 -25.83 8.94 -13.94
N LEU A 418 -26.69 9.94 -13.88
CA LEU A 418 -26.27 11.32 -13.63
C LEU A 418 -25.87 11.43 -12.16
N ASP A 419 -24.58 11.70 -11.91
CA ASP A 419 -24.02 11.74 -10.57
C ASP A 419 -24.02 13.17 -10.01
N SER A 420 -23.53 14.11 -10.82
CA SER A 420 -23.49 15.52 -10.43
C SER A 420 -23.71 16.46 -11.61
N LEU A 421 -24.21 17.66 -11.30
CA LEU A 421 -24.46 18.70 -12.29
C LEU A 421 -24.10 20.09 -11.76
N ARG A 422 -23.64 20.94 -12.67
CA ARG A 422 -23.35 22.34 -12.39
C ARG A 422 -23.93 23.22 -13.49
N VAL A 423 -24.79 24.14 -13.07
CA VAL A 423 -25.37 25.15 -13.97
C VAL A 423 -24.44 26.36 -13.98
N ILE A 424 -24.04 26.77 -15.17
CA ILE A 424 -23.12 27.90 -15.36
C ILE A 424 -23.88 29.00 -16.10
N VAL A 425 -23.89 30.20 -15.52
CA VAL A 425 -24.51 31.38 -16.13
C VAL A 425 -23.42 32.38 -16.52
N SER A 426 -23.37 32.75 -17.80
CA SER A 426 -22.45 33.78 -18.23
C SER A 426 -22.88 35.17 -17.76
N ASN A 427 -21.90 35.98 -17.39
CA ASN A 427 -22.07 37.40 -17.14
C ASN A 427 -20.97 38.19 -17.87
N LYS A 428 -21.27 39.44 -18.23
CA LYS A 428 -20.24 40.38 -18.67
C LYS A 428 -19.54 40.95 -17.44
N ALA A 429 -18.25 41.25 -17.59
CA ALA A 429 -17.44 41.82 -16.51
C ALA A 429 -17.96 43.17 -16.03
#